data_AF-Q54BJ7-F1
#
_entry.id   AF-Q54BJ7-F1
#
_cell.length_a   1.000
_cell.length_b   1.000
_cell.length_c   1.000
_cell.angle_alpha   90.00
_cell.angle_beta   90.00
_cell.angle_gamma   90.00
#
_symmetry.space_group_name_H-M   'P 1'
#
loop_
_entity.id
_entity.type
_entity.pdbx_description
1 polymer ?
#
loop_
_entity_poly.entity_id
_entity_poly.type
_entity_poly.pdbx_seq_one_letter_code
_entity_poly.pdbx_strand_id
1 'polypeptide(L)'
;MTLVVPITSTYAGILGLYYLILSIKAAGERFKSRIAIGDGTNHLVRKIITACKTGNIEEVGKIDHHAYDNLLVSIRSQGNFGEYAIFILLFSLICELNGVPGKILNGLLLAFTISRFAHVSGLHAKYSNGFGRKIGVFLTFISLLSLSVICLYYPNQDTILNLINKQ
;
A
#
# COMPACT_ATOMS: atom_id res chain seq x y z
N MET A 1 12.43 -28.02 17.66
CA MET A 1 11.58 -26.86 18.02
C MET A 1 10.71 -26.55 16.80
N THR A 2 9.39 -26.46 16.95
CA THR A 2 8.51 -26.10 15.82
C THR A 2 8.75 -24.64 15.44
N LEU A 3 8.96 -24.40 14.15
CA LEU A 3 9.18 -23.07 13.59
C LEU A 3 7.83 -22.32 13.57
N VAL A 4 7.44 -21.75 14.71
CA VAL A 4 6.20 -20.98 14.82
C VAL A 4 6.50 -19.50 14.70
N VAL A 5 5.81 -18.83 13.78
CA VAL A 5 5.89 -17.38 13.55
C VAL A 5 4.54 -16.71 13.84
N PRO A 6 4.02 -16.85 15.08
CA PRO A 6 2.66 -16.46 15.42
C PRO A 6 2.39 -14.97 15.18
N ILE A 7 3.36 -14.08 15.42
CA ILE A 7 3.16 -12.64 15.29
C ILE A 7 2.94 -12.28 13.83
N THR A 8 3.90 -12.65 12.96
CA THR A 8 3.79 -12.41 11.52
C THR A 8 2.56 -13.10 10.96
N SER A 9 2.22 -14.31 11.42
CA SER A 9 1.01 -15.02 10.99
C SER A 9 -0.27 -14.23 11.30
N THR A 10 -0.39 -13.67 12.51
CA THR A 10 -1.55 -12.85 12.89
C THR A 10 -1.71 -11.64 11.98
N TYR A 11 -0.63 -10.87 11.78
CA TYR A 11 -0.70 -9.68 10.93
C TYR A 11 -0.83 -10.02 9.45
N ALA A 12 -0.24 -11.11 8.97
CA ALA A 12 -0.43 -11.61 7.61
C ALA A 12 -1.91 -11.94 7.35
N GLY A 13 -2.59 -12.57 8.30
CA GLY A 13 -4.03 -12.82 8.22
C GLY A 13 -4.85 -11.53 8.12
N ILE A 14 -4.60 -10.56 9.01
CA ILE A 14 -5.31 -9.28 9.03
C ILE A 14 -5.08 -8.50 7.72
N LEU A 15 -3.82 -8.38 7.31
CA LEU A 15 -3.42 -7.64 6.11
C LEU A 15 -3.89 -8.35 4.83
N GLY A 16 -3.91 -9.69 4.82
CA GLY A 16 -4.44 -10.48 3.71
C GLY A 16 -5.94 -10.29 3.52
N LEU A 17 -6.73 -10.33 4.61
CA LEU A 17 -8.16 -10.02 4.56
C LEU A 17 -8.41 -8.58 4.09
N TYR A 18 -7.61 -7.63 4.57
CA TYR A 18 -7.75 -6.25 4.13
C TYR A 18 -7.37 -6.07 2.65
N TYR A 19 -6.33 -6.76 2.16
CA TYR A 19 -5.99 -6.77 0.75
C TYR A 19 -7.10 -7.34 -0.13
N LEU A 20 -7.78 -8.40 0.35
CA LEU A 20 -8.95 -8.95 -0.34
C LEU A 20 -10.06 -7.90 -0.46
N ILE A 21 -10.35 -7.16 0.62
CA ILE A 21 -11.34 -6.07 0.59
C ILE A 21 -10.95 -5.00 -0.43
N LEU A 22 -9.68 -4.57 -0.46
CA LEU A 22 -9.21 -3.57 -1.43
C LEU A 22 -9.31 -4.11 -2.87
N SER A 23 -9.02 -5.39 -3.07
CA SER A 23 -9.11 -6.06 -4.37
C SER A 23 -10.55 -6.13 -4.88
N ILE A 24 -11.51 -6.47 -4.00
CA ILE A 24 -12.94 -6.48 -4.33
C ILE A 24 -13.42 -5.06 -4.66
N LYS A 25 -13.00 -4.05 -3.91
CA LYS A 25 -13.33 -2.64 -4.20
C LYS A 25 -12.81 -2.20 -5.56
N ALA A 26 -11.54 -2.48 -5.86
CA ALA A 26 -10.95 -2.16 -7.16
C ALA A 26 -11.67 -2.88 -8.30
N ALA A 27 -11.99 -4.17 -8.15
CA ALA A 27 -12.78 -4.91 -9.13
C ALA A 27 -14.19 -4.30 -9.31
N GLY A 28 -14.87 -3.97 -8.21
CA GLY A 28 -16.19 -3.33 -8.22
C GLY A 28 -16.19 -2.00 -8.98
N GLU A 29 -15.19 -1.14 -8.74
CA GLU A 29 -15.05 0.13 -9.45
C GLU A 29 -14.71 -0.07 -10.94
N ARG A 30 -14.00 -1.14 -11.31
CA ARG A 30 -13.79 -1.51 -12.72
C ARG A 30 -15.09 -1.85 -13.42
N PHE A 31 -15.95 -2.63 -12.78
CA PHE A 31 -17.27 -2.97 -13.32
C PHE A 31 -18.16 -1.73 -13.49
N LYS A 32 -18.22 -0.86 -12.46
CA LYS A 32 -18.99 0.39 -12.52
C LYS A 32 -18.50 1.32 -13.63
N SER A 33 -17.18 1.49 -13.73
CA SER A 33 -16.56 2.39 -14.72
C SER A 33 -16.49 1.79 -16.13
N ARG A 34 -16.74 0.48 -16.27
CA ARG A 34 -16.56 -0.29 -17.51
C ARG A 34 -15.14 -0.19 -18.07
N ILE A 35 -14.15 -0.16 -17.19
CA ILE A 35 -12.72 -0.09 -17.55
C ILE A 35 -12.03 -1.38 -17.14
N ALA A 36 -11.74 -2.23 -18.14
CA ALA A 36 -11.03 -3.49 -17.91
C ALA A 36 -9.55 -3.25 -17.52
N ILE A 37 -8.85 -2.38 -18.26
CA ILE A 37 -7.43 -2.10 -18.08
C ILE A 37 -7.20 -0.59 -17.95
N GLY A 38 -6.31 -0.22 -17.04
CA GLY A 38 -6.00 1.17 -16.72
C GLY A 38 -6.91 1.76 -15.65
N ASP A 39 -6.85 3.08 -15.55
CA ASP A 39 -7.51 3.93 -14.55
C ASP A 39 -8.68 4.75 -15.13
N GLY A 40 -8.95 4.62 -16.43
CA GLY A 40 -9.98 5.39 -17.13
C GLY A 40 -9.47 6.68 -17.79
N THR A 41 -8.23 7.11 -17.52
CA THR A 41 -7.65 8.34 -18.09
C THR A 41 -7.68 8.33 -19.63
N ASN A 42 -7.29 7.21 -20.25
CA ASN A 42 -7.36 7.05 -21.71
C ASN A 42 -8.79 7.17 -22.25
N HIS A 43 -9.79 6.71 -21.49
CA HIS A 43 -11.19 6.81 -21.91
C HIS A 43 -11.70 8.25 -21.76
N LEU A 44 -11.29 8.96 -20.72
CA LEU A 44 -11.60 10.38 -20.54
C LEU A 44 -11.00 11.22 -21.68
N VAL A 45 -9.72 11.03 -21.99
CA VAL A 45 -9.04 11.73 -23.09
C VAL A 45 -9.73 11.47 -24.44
N ARG A 46 -10.14 10.22 -24.72
CA ARG A 46 -10.90 9.89 -25.93
C ARG A 46 -12.25 10.62 -25.99
N LYS A 47 -12.98 10.71 -24.87
CA LYS A 47 -14.24 11.48 -24.79
C LYS A 47 -14.01 12.95 -25.11
N ILE A 48 -12.97 13.55 -24.53
CA ILE A 48 -12.60 14.95 -24.79
C ILE A 48 -12.27 15.17 -26.26
N ILE A 49 -11.41 14.32 -26.85
CA ILE A 49 -11.05 14.43 -28.27
C ILE A 49 -12.28 14.30 -29.17
N THR A 50 -13.17 13.34 -28.89
CA THR A 50 -14.39 13.15 -29.67
C THR A 50 -15.32 14.37 -29.55
N ALA A 51 -15.48 14.95 -28.37
CA ALA A 51 -16.26 16.17 -28.17
C ALA A 51 -15.63 17.37 -28.91
N CYS A 52 -14.31 17.56 -28.83
CA CYS A 52 -13.63 18.63 -29.58
C CYS A 52 -13.82 18.51 -31.10
N LYS A 53 -13.85 17.28 -31.64
CA LYS A 53 -14.10 17.02 -33.06
C LYS A 53 -15.51 17.42 -33.52
N THR A 54 -16.46 17.61 -32.61
CA THR A 54 -17.81 18.10 -32.97
C THR A 54 -17.83 19.59 -33.30
N GLY A 55 -16.79 20.34 -32.89
CA GLY A 55 -16.78 21.81 -32.98
C GLY A 55 -17.67 22.52 -31.97
N ASN A 56 -18.44 21.80 -31.14
CA ASN A 56 -19.29 22.40 -30.11
C ASN A 56 -18.56 22.41 -28.75
N ILE A 57 -18.23 23.61 -28.26
CA ILE A 57 -17.54 23.82 -26.97
C ILE A 57 -18.41 23.32 -25.80
N GLU A 58 -19.74 23.41 -25.90
CA GLU A 58 -20.64 22.93 -24.85
C GLU A 58 -20.53 21.42 -24.63
N GLU A 59 -20.29 20.65 -25.69
CA GLU A 59 -20.09 19.19 -25.58
C GLU A 59 -18.82 18.86 -24.80
N VAL A 60 -17.76 19.68 -24.93
CA VAL A 60 -16.55 19.55 -24.11
C VAL A 60 -16.84 19.90 -22.66
N GLY A 61 -17.61 20.96 -22.41
CA GLY A 61 -17.98 21.41 -21.06
C GLY A 61 -18.88 20.45 -20.28
N LYS A 62 -19.64 19.59 -20.97
CA LYS A 62 -20.50 18.55 -20.36
C LYS A 62 -19.73 17.32 -19.87
N ILE A 63 -18.45 17.15 -20.24
CA ILE A 63 -17.68 15.98 -19.87
C ILE A 63 -17.34 16.03 -18.37
N ASP A 64 -17.80 15.03 -17.63
CA ASP A 64 -17.36 14.80 -16.26
C ASP A 64 -15.90 14.33 -16.25
N HIS A 65 -15.01 15.22 -15.78
CA HIS A 65 -13.59 14.96 -15.65
C HIS A 65 -13.24 14.12 -14.41
N HIS A 66 -14.18 13.90 -13.50
CA HIS A 66 -14.04 13.06 -12.31
C HIS A 66 -14.64 11.65 -12.47
N ALA A 67 -15.13 11.33 -13.67
CA ALA A 67 -15.87 10.09 -13.96
C ALA A 67 -15.11 8.80 -13.57
N TYR A 68 -13.78 8.85 -13.46
CA TYR A 68 -12.93 7.70 -13.16
C TYR A 68 -12.12 7.83 -11.86
N ASP A 69 -12.35 8.88 -11.06
CA ASP A 69 -11.58 9.15 -9.84
C ASP A 69 -11.71 8.03 -8.81
N ASN A 70 -12.92 7.48 -8.65
CA ASN A 70 -13.17 6.37 -7.71
C ASN A 70 -12.40 5.10 -8.11
N LEU A 71 -12.32 4.81 -9.41
CA LEU A 71 -11.51 3.72 -9.94
C LEU A 71 -10.03 3.99 -9.66
N LEU A 72 -9.54 5.18 -9.98
CA LEU A 72 -8.15 5.58 -9.74
C LEU A 72 -7.77 5.44 -8.25
N VAL A 73 -8.59 5.96 -7.34
CA VAL A 73 -8.36 5.85 -5.90
C VAL A 73 -8.35 4.40 -5.44
N SER A 74 -9.27 3.56 -5.95
CA SER A 74 -9.35 2.15 -5.57
C SER A 74 -8.14 1.34 -6.05
N ILE A 75 -7.73 1.50 -7.31
CA ILE A 75 -6.54 0.80 -7.82
C ILE A 75 -5.26 1.26 -7.11
N ARG A 76 -5.14 2.56 -6.77
CA ARG A 76 -3.96 3.07 -6.06
C ARG A 76 -3.95 2.62 -4.61
N SER A 77 -5.11 2.55 -3.96
CA SER A 77 -5.25 1.98 -2.61
C SER A 77 -4.81 0.52 -2.59
N GLN A 78 -5.29 -0.30 -3.54
CA GLN A 78 -4.92 -1.71 -3.66
C GLN A 78 -3.43 -1.89 -4.01
N GLY A 79 -2.95 -1.25 -5.07
CA GLY A 79 -1.57 -1.40 -5.56
C GLY A 79 -0.55 -0.95 -4.52
N ASN A 80 -0.73 0.24 -3.94
CA ASN A 80 0.15 0.74 -2.90
C ASN A 80 0.12 -0.16 -1.66
N PHE A 81 -1.03 -0.70 -1.28
CA PHE A 81 -1.08 -1.67 -0.18
C PHE A 81 -0.24 -2.91 -0.50
N GLY A 82 -0.45 -3.53 -1.65
CA GLY A 82 0.25 -4.76 -2.05
C GLY A 82 1.76 -4.57 -2.11
N GLU A 83 2.22 -3.45 -2.67
CA GLU A 83 3.64 -3.08 -2.77
C GLU A 83 4.35 -3.04 -1.42
N TYR A 84 3.75 -2.45 -0.38
CA TYR A 84 4.39 -2.36 0.93
C TYR A 84 4.13 -3.57 1.83
N ALA A 85 2.92 -4.11 1.81
CA ALA A 85 2.53 -5.20 2.72
C ALA A 85 3.39 -6.45 2.48
N ILE A 86 3.75 -6.75 1.21
CA ILE A 86 4.58 -7.91 0.91
C ILE A 86 5.98 -7.80 1.50
N PHE A 87 6.63 -6.64 1.41
CA PHE A 87 7.96 -6.43 2.00
C PHE A 87 7.91 -6.40 3.52
N ILE A 88 6.89 -5.78 4.12
CA ILE A 88 6.73 -5.75 5.57
C ILE A 88 6.56 -7.16 6.13
N LEU A 89 5.70 -7.98 5.53
CA LEU A 89 5.47 -9.35 5.97
C LEU A 89 6.69 -10.24 5.74
N LEU A 90 7.41 -10.05 4.62
CA LEU A 90 8.66 -10.75 4.36
C LEU A 90 9.72 -10.42 5.41
N PHE A 91 9.95 -9.13 5.69
CA PHE A 91 10.95 -8.72 6.67
C PHE A 91 10.55 -9.08 8.10
N SER A 92 9.26 -8.99 8.45
CA SER A 92 8.81 -9.43 9.77
C SER A 92 8.97 -10.93 9.95
N LEU A 93 8.70 -11.72 8.91
CA LEU A 93 8.95 -13.17 8.93
C LEU A 93 10.43 -13.47 9.19
N ILE A 94 11.33 -12.83 8.44
CA ILE A 94 12.77 -13.00 8.63
C ILE A 94 13.18 -12.58 10.05
N CYS A 95 12.70 -11.44 10.54
CA CYS A 95 12.99 -10.96 11.89
C CYS A 95 12.49 -11.95 12.97
N GLU A 96 11.27 -12.44 12.85
CA GLU A 96 10.69 -13.39 13.81
C GLU A 96 11.44 -14.72 13.83
N LEU A 97 11.82 -15.23 12.66
CA LEU A 97 12.63 -16.44 12.54
C LEU A 97 14.04 -16.29 13.13
N ASN A 98 14.59 -15.08 13.10
CA ASN A 98 15.87 -14.78 13.75
C ASN A 98 15.73 -14.49 15.25
N GLY A 99 14.53 -14.57 15.81
CA GLY A 99 14.30 -14.38 17.25
C GLY A 99 14.30 -12.92 17.70
N VAL A 100 13.96 -11.98 16.80
CA VAL A 100 13.76 -10.57 17.17
C VAL A 100 12.67 -10.47 18.25
N PRO A 101 12.86 -9.64 19.31
CA PRO A 101 11.91 -9.55 20.40
C PRO A 101 10.48 -9.25 19.94
N GLY A 102 9.53 -10.08 20.36
CA GLY A 102 8.14 -9.99 19.93
C GLY A 102 7.46 -8.64 20.22
N LYS A 103 7.91 -7.89 21.25
CA LYS A 103 7.41 -6.53 21.51
C LYS A 103 7.73 -5.56 20.36
N ILE A 104 8.93 -5.66 19.79
CA ILE A 104 9.37 -4.81 18.67
C ILE A 104 8.55 -5.15 17.43
N LEU A 105 8.44 -6.44 17.10
CA LEU A 105 7.67 -6.90 15.95
C LEU A 105 6.19 -6.52 16.04
N ASN A 106 5.55 -6.73 17.19
CA ASN A 106 4.17 -6.31 17.41
C ASN A 106 4.00 -4.80 17.23
N GLY A 107 4.90 -3.99 17.79
CA GLY A 107 4.85 -2.53 17.63
C GLY A 107 4.94 -2.09 16.17
N LEU A 108 5.90 -2.63 15.42
CA LEU A 108 6.13 -2.26 14.02
C LEU A 108 4.99 -2.73 13.10
N LEU A 109 4.46 -3.93 13.30
CA LEU A 109 3.37 -4.49 12.51
C LEU A 109 2.02 -3.85 12.85
N LEU A 110 1.78 -3.48 14.11
CA LEU A 110 0.60 -2.70 14.50
C LEU A 110 0.66 -1.30 13.86
N ALA A 111 1.80 -0.61 13.96
CA ALA A 111 2.01 0.69 13.34
C ALA A 111 1.80 0.65 11.83
N PHE A 112 2.33 -0.37 11.15
CA PHE A 112 2.10 -0.57 9.72
C PHE A 112 0.62 -0.86 9.41
N THR A 113 -0.04 -1.70 10.20
CA THR A 113 -1.46 -2.01 9.99
C THR A 113 -2.32 -0.73 10.08
N ILE A 114 -2.11 0.08 11.12
CA ILE A 114 -2.77 1.38 11.29
C ILE A 114 -2.43 2.31 10.11
N SER A 115 -1.16 2.34 9.68
CA SER A 115 -0.72 3.17 8.56
C SER A 115 -1.51 2.87 7.29
N ARG A 116 -1.83 1.59 7.04
CA ARG A 116 -2.54 1.17 5.84
C ARG A 116 -4.00 1.60 5.83
N PHE A 117 -4.68 1.48 6.96
CA PHE A 117 -6.04 2.02 7.11
C PHE A 117 -6.03 3.55 6.95
N ALA A 118 -5.14 4.24 7.66
CA ALA A 118 -5.03 5.70 7.59
C ALA A 118 -4.73 6.19 6.16
N HIS A 119 -3.82 5.52 5.45
CA HIS A 119 -3.44 5.88 4.09
C HIS A 119 -4.63 5.78 3.13
N VAL A 120 -5.35 4.66 3.14
CA VAL A 120 -6.50 4.44 2.27
C VAL A 120 -7.63 5.41 2.61
N SER A 121 -7.89 5.68 3.88
CA SER A 121 -8.85 6.72 4.29
C SER A 121 -8.46 8.10 3.76
N GLY A 122 -7.17 8.44 3.76
CA GLY A 122 -6.68 9.70 3.23
C GLY A 122 -6.75 9.82 1.69
N LEU A 123 -6.62 8.70 0.97
CA LEU A 123 -6.76 8.66 -0.49
C LEU A 123 -8.21 8.91 -0.95
N HIS A 124 -9.20 8.50 -0.16
CA HIS A 124 -10.62 8.71 -0.46
C HIS A 124 -11.12 10.12 -0.08
N ALA A 125 -10.28 10.95 0.54
CA ALA A 125 -10.61 12.36 0.77
C ALA A 125 -10.54 13.17 -0.54
N LYS A 126 -11.07 14.40 -0.51
CA LYS A 126 -11.07 15.31 -1.66
C LYS A 126 -9.66 15.48 -2.24
N TYR A 127 -9.52 15.33 -3.55
CA TYR A 127 -8.25 15.35 -4.29
C TYR A 127 -7.18 14.37 -3.77
N SER A 128 -7.60 13.31 -3.07
CA SER A 128 -6.71 12.33 -2.43
C SER A 128 -5.67 12.95 -1.48
N ASN A 129 -6.03 14.08 -0.84
CA ASN A 129 -5.13 14.86 0.03
C ASN A 129 -5.56 14.83 1.51
N GLY A 130 -6.22 13.74 1.95
CA GLY A 130 -6.63 13.61 3.33
C GLY A 130 -5.45 13.46 4.29
N PHE A 131 -5.58 13.99 5.51
CA PHE A 131 -4.52 13.94 6.52
C PHE A 131 -4.06 12.51 6.85
N GLY A 132 -4.98 11.53 6.82
CA GLY A 132 -4.67 10.12 6.99
C GLY A 132 -3.62 9.59 5.99
N ARG A 133 -3.54 10.18 4.78
CA ARG A 133 -2.53 9.82 3.77
C ARG A 133 -1.13 10.13 4.28
N LYS A 134 -0.93 11.30 4.88
CA LYS A 134 0.37 11.77 5.38
C LYS A 134 0.86 10.89 6.53
N ILE A 135 -0.02 10.63 7.50
CA ILE A 135 0.28 9.71 8.62
C ILE A 135 0.59 8.31 8.08
N GLY A 136 -0.22 7.81 7.14
CA GLY A 136 -0.05 6.48 6.57
C GLY A 136 1.26 6.32 5.82
N VAL A 137 1.68 7.33 5.05
CA VAL A 137 3.00 7.33 4.38
C VAL A 137 4.12 7.30 5.42
N PHE A 138 4.07 8.21 6.40
CA PHE A 138 5.10 8.32 7.43
C PHE A 138 5.30 7.01 8.20
N LEU A 139 4.22 6.45 8.75
CA LEU A 139 4.29 5.19 9.52
C LEU A 139 4.72 4.01 8.64
N THR A 140 4.31 3.96 7.36
CA THR A 140 4.78 2.92 6.43
C THR A 140 6.30 2.97 6.26
N PHE A 141 6.87 4.15 6.05
CA PHE A 141 8.32 4.30 5.89
C PHE A 141 9.08 4.01 7.17
N ILE A 142 8.58 4.45 8.33
CA ILE A 142 9.20 4.12 9.62
C ILE A 142 9.21 2.60 9.83
N SER A 143 8.08 1.91 9.61
CA SER A 143 8.00 0.46 9.77
C SER A 143 8.92 -0.28 8.79
N LEU A 144 8.94 0.14 7.52
CA LEU A 144 9.79 -0.47 6.51
C LEU A 144 11.28 -0.29 6.84
N LEU A 145 11.70 0.95 7.13
CA LEU A 145 13.09 1.25 7.48
C LEU A 145 13.53 0.48 8.72
N SER A 146 12.69 0.46 9.76
CA SER A 146 13.00 -0.25 11.01
C SER A 146 13.20 -1.74 10.75
N LEU A 147 12.28 -2.39 10.04
CA LEU A 147 12.39 -3.80 9.69
C LEU A 147 13.62 -4.08 8.81
N SER A 148 13.90 -3.22 7.82
CA SER A 148 15.10 -3.37 6.98
C SER A 148 16.39 -3.30 7.80
N VAL A 149 16.51 -2.31 8.71
CA VAL A 149 17.67 -2.18 9.59
C VAL A 149 17.80 -3.38 10.53
N ILE A 150 16.69 -3.85 11.11
CA ILE A 150 16.70 -5.02 11.98
C ILE A 150 17.13 -6.28 11.19
N CYS A 151 16.61 -6.49 9.98
CA CYS A 151 17.01 -7.59 9.11
C CYS A 151 18.50 -7.56 8.76
N LEU A 152 19.08 -6.37 8.59
CA LEU A 152 20.51 -6.21 8.31
C LEU A 152 21.37 -6.49 9.55
N TYR A 153 20.98 -5.97 10.71
CA TYR A 153 21.82 -5.99 11.90
C TYR A 153 21.64 -7.24 12.75
N TYR A 154 20.40 -7.61 13.09
CA TYR A 154 20.12 -8.58 14.15
C TYR A 154 20.68 -9.98 13.85
N PRO A 155 20.51 -10.56 12.64
CA PRO A 155 21.09 -11.86 12.31
C PRO A 155 22.62 -11.82 12.13
N ASN A 156 23.18 -10.64 11.87
CA ASN A 156 24.57 -10.49 11.41
C ASN A 156 25.48 -9.83 12.44
N GLN A 157 25.02 -9.65 13.69
CA GLN A 157 25.75 -8.91 14.72
C GLN A 157 27.18 -9.44 14.92
N ASP A 158 27.35 -10.77 15.00
CA ASP A 158 28.67 -11.38 15.24
C ASP A 158 29.60 -11.14 14.05
N THR A 159 29.09 -11.31 12.83
CA THR A 159 29.85 -11.03 11.60
C THR A 159 30.25 -9.56 11.53
N ILE A 160 29.33 -8.64 11.82
CA ILE A 160 29.58 -7.20 11.81
C ILE A 160 30.63 -6.83 12.85
N LEU A 161 30.50 -7.31 14.10
CA LEU A 161 31.46 -7.05 15.17
C LEU A 161 32.84 -7.63 14.86
N ASN A 162 32.91 -8.82 14.29
CA ASN A 162 34.17 -9.45 13.88
C ASN A 162 34.87 -8.68 12.73
N LEU A 163 34.10 -8.06 11.82
CA LEU A 163 34.66 -7.21 10.76
C LEU A 163 35.18 -5.88 11.32
N ILE A 164 34.53 -5.33 12.33
CA ILE A 164 34.94 -4.09 13.00
C ILE A 164 36.19 -4.31 13.87
N ASN A 165 36.23 -5.39 14.67
CA ASN A 165 37.32 -5.67 15.60
C ASN A 165 38.59 -6.23 14.94
N LYS A 166 38.55 -6.59 13.65
CA LYS A 166 39.74 -7.01 12.88
C LYS A 166 40.58 -5.83 12.35
N GLN A 167 40.21 -4.60 12.70
CA GLN A 167 40.98 -3.37 12.42
C GLN A 167 41.87 -3.03 13.60
#